data_AF-A0A932VNW9-F1
#
_entry.id   AF-A0A932VNW9-F1
#
_cell.length_a   1.000
_cell.length_b   1.000
_cell.length_c   1.000
_cell.angle_alpha   90.00
_cell.angle_beta   90.00
_cell.angle_gamma   90.00
#
_symmetry.space_group_name_H-M   'P 1'
#
loop_
_entity.id
_entity.type
_entity.pdbx_description
1 polymer ?
#
loop_
_entity_poly.entity_id
_entity_poly.type
_entity_poly.pdbx_seq_one_letter_code
_entity_poly.pdbx_strand_id
1 'polypeptide(L)'
;MNPNLKKIIAVALSSFIIFVAHYGSYRPLRKAQLFIETMRTLNEATTLDELKSRISAPLDFHSPFGQEELVRQVGSLFTNILSQPNVKPEVIADLMNYLSQNYDPIIQSGRGMSFNQNLYLLGSLNELAFLKTQQVNYLAAAKKYYLSSYELGPKRPQVLFGLFDVYRVEGNVSEVKRIADQILNQWPNEERTKKALEDFMAKVLTKKK
;
A
#
# COMPACT_ATOMS: atom_id res chain seq x y z
N MET A 1 -39.41 -11.44 36.91
CA MET A 1 -38.75 -12.06 35.74
C MET A 1 -38.58 -13.56 35.99
N ASN A 2 -39.04 -14.42 35.08
CA ASN A 2 -39.04 -15.88 35.22
C ASN A 2 -37.60 -16.41 35.52
N PRO A 3 -37.39 -17.26 36.55
CA PRO A 3 -36.09 -17.82 36.88
C PRO A 3 -35.40 -18.54 35.70
N ASN A 4 -36.17 -19.22 34.85
CA ASN A 4 -35.63 -19.88 33.65
C ASN A 4 -35.15 -18.85 32.63
N LEU A 5 -35.88 -17.74 32.47
CA LEU A 5 -35.47 -16.63 31.60
C LEU A 5 -34.16 -15.98 32.10
N LYS A 6 -34.00 -15.82 33.42
CA LYS A 6 -32.73 -15.35 34.01
C LYS A 6 -31.55 -16.28 33.67
N LYS A 7 -31.73 -17.60 33.77
CA LYS A 7 -30.70 -18.58 33.43
C LYS A 7 -30.33 -18.55 31.95
N ILE A 8 -31.33 -18.47 31.07
CA ILE A 8 -31.09 -18.36 29.62
C ILE A 8 -30.29 -17.09 29.29
N ILE A 9 -30.69 -15.94 29.86
CA ILE A 9 -29.98 -14.67 29.67
C ILE A 9 -28.54 -14.78 30.18
N ALA A 10 -28.32 -15.37 31.36
CA ALA A 10 -26.98 -15.52 31.92
C ALA A 10 -26.08 -16.38 31.01
N VAL A 11 -26.57 -17.53 30.52
CA VAL A 11 -25.81 -18.40 29.61
C VAL A 11 -25.50 -17.69 28.28
N ALA A 12 -26.48 -16.97 27.72
CA ALA A 12 -26.29 -16.21 26.49
C ALA A 12 -25.24 -15.10 26.65
N LEU A 13 -25.30 -14.34 27.76
CA LEU A 13 -24.33 -13.28 28.05
C LEU A 13 -22.92 -13.84 28.28
N SER A 14 -22.77 -14.93 29.05
CA SER A 14 -21.47 -15.57 29.25
C SER A 14 -20.88 -16.08 27.93
N SER A 15 -21.71 -16.70 27.08
CA SER A 15 -21.28 -17.16 25.76
C SER A 15 -20.85 -16.00 24.86
N PHE A 16 -21.60 -14.89 24.88
CA PHE A 16 -21.26 -13.68 24.15
C PHE A 16 -19.95 -13.04 24.65
N ILE A 17 -19.73 -13.00 25.96
CA ILE A 17 -18.48 -12.48 26.55
C ILE A 17 -17.28 -13.33 26.10
N ILE A 18 -17.39 -14.67 26.15
CA ILE A 18 -16.33 -15.57 25.68
C ILE A 18 -16.07 -15.36 24.18
N PHE A 19 -17.13 -15.22 23.38
CA PHE A 19 -17.01 -14.92 21.96
C PHE A 19 -16.26 -13.61 21.70
N VAL A 20 -16.66 -12.53 22.37
CA VAL A 20 -16.00 -11.21 22.24
C VAL A 20 -14.55 -11.27 22.74
N ALA A 21 -14.28 -11.93 23.85
CA ALA A 21 -12.91 -12.08 24.36
C ALA A 21 -12.03 -12.86 23.36
N HIS A 22 -12.56 -13.92 22.76
CA HIS A 22 -11.81 -14.73 21.81
C HIS A 22 -11.56 -13.98 20.48
N TYR A 23 -12.62 -13.47 19.85
CA TYR A 23 -12.52 -12.85 18.52
C TYR A 23 -12.11 -11.38 18.56
N GLY A 24 -12.51 -10.64 19.58
CA GLY A 24 -12.20 -9.21 19.73
C GLY A 24 -10.83 -8.94 20.37
N SER A 25 -10.31 -9.85 21.19
CA SER A 25 -9.05 -9.61 21.92
C SER A 25 -7.99 -10.68 21.67
N TYR A 26 -8.29 -11.95 21.92
CA TYR A 26 -7.28 -13.03 21.85
C TYR A 26 -6.73 -13.21 20.44
N ARG A 27 -7.60 -13.34 19.42
CA ARG A 27 -7.15 -13.56 18.03
C ARG A 27 -6.35 -12.37 17.46
N PRO A 28 -6.78 -11.11 17.60
CA PRO A 28 -5.97 -9.96 17.19
C PRO A 28 -4.61 -9.91 17.90
N LEU A 29 -4.58 -10.17 19.22
CA LEU A 29 -3.33 -10.22 19.99
C LEU A 29 -2.40 -11.31 19.48
N ARG A 30 -2.92 -12.53 19.26
CA ARG A 30 -2.13 -13.66 18.76
C ARG A 30 -1.56 -13.36 17.37
N LYS A 31 -2.35 -12.74 16.49
CA LYS A 31 -1.90 -12.31 15.17
C LYS A 31 -0.75 -11.30 15.25
N ALA A 32 -0.89 -10.30 16.11
CA ALA A 32 0.16 -9.30 16.33
C ALA A 32 1.44 -9.94 16.88
N GLN A 33 1.35 -10.88 17.82
CA GLN A 33 2.50 -11.62 18.34
C GLN A 33 3.21 -12.42 17.25
N LEU A 34 2.48 -13.18 16.44
CA LEU A 34 3.04 -13.93 15.31
C LEU A 34 3.78 -13.01 14.33
N PHE A 35 3.20 -11.83 14.05
CA PHE A 35 3.87 -10.87 13.20
C PHE A 35 5.14 -10.31 13.84
N ILE A 36 5.13 -9.96 15.13
CA ILE A 36 6.32 -9.47 15.85
C ILE A 36 7.43 -10.52 15.86
N GLU A 37 7.09 -11.79 16.12
CA GLU A 37 8.02 -12.92 16.07
C GLU A 37 8.62 -13.09 14.67
N THR A 38 7.78 -12.99 13.64
CA THR A 38 8.22 -13.01 12.23
C THR A 38 9.19 -11.87 11.94
N MET A 39 8.87 -10.64 12.37
CA MET A 39 9.72 -9.47 12.14
C MET A 39 11.10 -9.58 12.82
N ARG A 40 11.18 -10.23 13.98
CA ARG A 40 12.46 -10.44 14.69
C ARG A 40 13.40 -11.39 13.96
N THR A 41 12.84 -12.37 13.27
CA THR A 41 13.60 -13.39 12.52
C THR A 41 13.70 -13.07 11.04
N LEU A 42 13.15 -11.95 10.59
CA LEU A 42 13.05 -11.62 9.17
C LEU A 42 14.41 -11.39 8.51
N ASN A 43 15.37 -10.84 9.26
CA ASN A 43 16.74 -10.61 8.77
C ASN A 43 17.52 -11.92 8.54
N GLU A 44 17.01 -13.05 9.04
CA GLU A 44 17.59 -14.37 8.78
C GLU A 44 17.21 -14.89 7.38
N ALA A 45 16.19 -14.31 6.75
CA ALA A 45 15.77 -14.71 5.42
C ALA A 45 16.81 -14.32 4.38
N THR A 46 17.35 -15.31 3.68
CA THR A 46 18.39 -15.11 2.66
C THR A 46 17.84 -15.08 1.24
N THR A 47 16.62 -15.56 1.05
CA THR A 47 15.94 -15.63 -0.25
C THR A 47 14.54 -15.02 -0.18
N LEU A 48 14.01 -14.66 -1.35
CA LEU A 48 12.65 -14.14 -1.45
C LEU A 48 11.59 -15.18 -1.03
N ASP A 49 11.79 -16.45 -1.38
CA ASP A 49 10.86 -17.52 -1.01
C ASP A 49 10.84 -17.75 0.50
N GLU A 50 12.01 -17.72 1.14
CA GLU A 50 12.11 -17.81 2.60
C GLU A 50 11.41 -16.62 3.28
N LEU A 51 11.60 -15.41 2.73
CA LEU A 51 10.93 -14.21 3.22
C LEU A 51 9.41 -14.35 3.13
N LYS A 52 8.88 -14.78 1.97
CA LYS A 52 7.45 -15.01 1.74
C LYS A 52 6.90 -16.07 2.69
N SER A 53 7.61 -17.19 2.84
CA SER A 53 7.21 -18.29 3.73
C SER A 53 7.18 -17.88 5.20
N ARG A 54 8.08 -16.98 5.64
CA ARG A 54 8.06 -16.47 7.02
C ARG A 54 6.89 -15.51 7.24
N ILE A 55 6.60 -14.67 6.25
CA ILE A 55 5.52 -13.67 6.32
C ILE A 55 4.12 -14.29 6.13
N SER A 56 3.99 -15.43 5.46
CA SER A 56 2.68 -16.05 5.23
C SER A 56 2.00 -16.46 6.55
N ALA A 57 2.74 -16.97 7.53
CA ALA A 57 2.19 -17.41 8.81
C ALA A 57 1.31 -16.35 9.52
N PRO A 58 1.75 -15.10 9.75
CA PRO A 58 0.89 -14.06 10.31
C PRO A 58 -0.22 -13.59 9.35
N LEU A 59 0.00 -13.63 8.03
CA LEU A 59 -1.01 -13.23 7.03
C LEU A 59 -2.18 -14.21 6.98
N ASP A 60 -1.89 -15.51 7.00
CA ASP A 60 -2.86 -16.61 6.93
C ASP A 60 -3.61 -16.80 8.26
N PHE A 61 -3.06 -16.30 9.36
CA PHE A 61 -3.72 -16.36 10.65
C PHE A 61 -5.02 -15.54 10.64
N HIS A 62 -6.17 -16.22 10.62
CA HIS A 62 -7.45 -15.53 10.59
C HIS A 62 -7.67 -14.71 11.87
N SER A 63 -8.03 -13.45 11.71
CA SER A 63 -8.41 -12.51 12.76
C SER A 63 -9.45 -11.57 12.16
N PRO A 64 -10.53 -11.23 12.88
CA PRO A 64 -11.54 -10.30 12.38
C PRO A 64 -10.99 -8.88 12.18
N PHE A 65 -9.85 -8.56 12.82
CA PHE A 65 -9.21 -7.25 12.76
C PHE A 65 -7.73 -7.37 12.39
N GLY A 66 -7.19 -6.31 11.78
CA GLY A 66 -5.75 -6.15 11.55
C GLY A 66 -5.18 -6.77 10.29
N GLN A 67 -5.98 -7.44 9.44
CA GLN A 67 -5.50 -7.99 8.17
C GLN A 67 -4.98 -6.90 7.23
N GLU A 68 -5.77 -5.85 7.04
CA GLU A 68 -5.44 -4.73 6.15
C GLU A 68 -4.11 -4.06 6.58
N GLU A 69 -3.98 -3.81 7.87
CA GLU A 69 -2.79 -3.21 8.47
C GLU A 69 -1.56 -4.11 8.30
N LEU A 70 -1.72 -5.41 8.52
CA LEU A 70 -0.63 -6.37 8.37
C LEU A 70 -0.14 -6.46 6.92
N VAL A 71 -1.06 -6.57 5.96
CA VAL A 71 -0.73 -6.57 4.53
C VAL A 71 0.00 -5.28 4.16
N ARG A 72 -0.43 -4.13 4.71
CA ARG A 72 0.25 -2.85 4.53
C ARG A 72 1.67 -2.84 5.07
N GLN A 73 1.88 -3.35 6.28
CA GLN A 73 3.21 -3.42 6.87
C GLN A 73 4.13 -4.34 6.07
N VAL A 74 3.62 -5.47 5.58
CA VAL A 74 4.35 -6.35 4.66
C VAL A 74 4.72 -5.62 3.36
N GLY A 75 3.79 -4.88 2.76
CA GLY A 75 4.06 -4.09 1.55
C GLY A 75 5.18 -3.06 1.75
N SER A 76 5.23 -2.41 2.92
CA SER A 76 6.33 -1.49 3.27
C SER A 76 7.70 -2.16 3.33
N LEU A 77 7.78 -3.45 3.71
CA LEU A 77 9.04 -4.20 3.69
C LEU A 77 9.57 -4.34 2.27
N PHE A 78 8.68 -4.58 1.31
CA PHE A 78 9.06 -4.74 -0.09
C PHE A 78 9.50 -3.43 -0.74
N THR A 79 9.04 -2.27 -0.24
CA THR A 79 9.60 -0.97 -0.65
C THR A 79 11.12 -0.92 -0.44
N ASN A 80 11.61 -1.44 0.70
CA ASN A 80 13.04 -1.48 0.99
C ASN A 80 13.78 -2.42 0.04
N ILE A 81 13.18 -3.56 -0.32
CA ILE A 81 13.77 -4.52 -1.26
C ILE A 81 13.85 -3.88 -2.65
N LEU A 82 12.74 -3.35 -3.17
CA LEU A 82 12.68 -2.73 -4.50
C LEU A 82 13.59 -1.50 -4.64
N SER A 83 13.88 -0.82 -3.53
CA SER A 83 14.79 0.34 -3.52
C SER A 83 16.26 -0.04 -3.72
N GLN A 84 16.65 -1.30 -3.52
CA GLN A 84 18.03 -1.73 -3.68
C GLN A 84 18.52 -1.56 -5.14
N PRO A 85 19.78 -1.15 -5.37
CA PRO A 85 20.26 -0.76 -6.70
C PRO A 85 20.27 -1.90 -7.74
N ASN A 86 20.29 -3.18 -7.33
CA ASN A 86 20.52 -4.32 -8.24
C ASN A 86 19.49 -5.46 -8.11
N VAL A 87 18.22 -5.13 -7.86
CA VAL A 87 17.16 -6.15 -7.84
C VAL A 87 16.87 -6.61 -9.28
N LYS A 88 16.93 -7.92 -9.52
CA LYS A 88 16.69 -8.47 -10.85
C LYS A 88 15.20 -8.36 -11.25
N PRO A 89 14.87 -8.10 -12.53
CA PRO A 89 13.48 -7.94 -12.98
C PRO A 89 12.54 -9.10 -12.62
N GLU A 90 13.04 -10.34 -12.64
CA GLU A 90 12.28 -11.54 -12.25
C GLU A 90 11.89 -11.53 -10.77
N VAL A 91 12.76 -11.04 -9.89
CA VAL A 91 12.49 -10.88 -8.45
C VAL A 91 11.43 -9.80 -8.24
N ILE A 92 11.49 -8.72 -9.04
CA ILE A 92 10.47 -7.66 -9.00
C ILE A 92 9.11 -8.22 -9.42
N ALA A 93 9.04 -8.95 -10.53
CA ALA A 93 7.78 -9.55 -10.99
C ALA A 93 7.19 -10.52 -9.95
N ASP A 94 8.03 -11.34 -9.34
CA ASP A 94 7.61 -12.29 -8.32
C ASP A 94 7.16 -11.62 -6.99
N LEU A 95 7.79 -10.50 -6.61
CA LEU A 95 7.33 -9.64 -5.52
C LEU A 95 5.98 -8.99 -5.82
N MET A 96 5.83 -8.42 -7.01
CA MET A 96 4.60 -7.73 -7.42
C MET A 96 3.41 -8.70 -7.53
N ASN A 97 3.64 -9.94 -7.97
CA ASN A 97 2.62 -10.99 -7.96
C ASN A 97 2.19 -11.35 -6.54
N TYR A 98 3.16 -11.54 -5.63
CA TYR A 98 2.86 -11.84 -4.23
C TYR A 98 2.10 -10.70 -3.54
N LEU A 99 2.46 -9.45 -3.84
CA LEU A 99 1.72 -8.28 -3.40
C LEU A 99 0.27 -8.28 -3.91
N SER A 100 0.06 -8.52 -5.21
CA SER A 100 -1.30 -8.57 -5.79
C SER A 100 -2.17 -9.58 -5.06
N GLN A 101 -1.68 -10.80 -4.86
CA GLN A 101 -2.44 -11.86 -4.17
C GLN A 101 -2.93 -11.45 -2.78
N ASN A 102 -2.15 -10.65 -2.06
CA ASN A 102 -2.49 -10.19 -0.70
C ASN A 102 -3.34 -8.91 -0.69
N TYR A 103 -3.14 -8.02 -1.66
CA TYR A 103 -3.86 -6.74 -1.74
C TYR A 103 -5.18 -6.83 -2.50
N ASP A 104 -5.32 -7.76 -3.45
CA ASP A 104 -6.51 -7.86 -4.30
C ASP A 104 -7.83 -7.94 -3.50
N PRO A 105 -7.94 -8.73 -2.41
CA PRO A 105 -9.15 -8.73 -1.58
C PRO A 105 -9.44 -7.37 -0.93
N ILE A 106 -8.40 -6.63 -0.53
CA ILE A 106 -8.52 -5.29 0.06
C ILE A 106 -9.00 -4.31 -1.00
N ILE A 107 -8.37 -4.32 -2.18
CA ILE A 107 -8.72 -3.45 -3.31
C ILE A 107 -10.14 -3.70 -3.81
N GLN A 108 -10.53 -4.97 -3.97
CA GLN A 108 -11.88 -5.35 -4.38
C GLN A 108 -12.94 -4.92 -3.36
N SER A 109 -12.61 -4.91 -2.07
CA SER A 109 -13.55 -4.47 -1.04
C SER A 109 -13.87 -2.97 -1.12
N GLY A 110 -12.98 -2.16 -1.71
CA GLY A 110 -13.14 -0.71 -1.84
C GLY A 110 -13.20 0.07 -0.52
N ARG A 111 -12.93 -0.60 0.62
CA ARG A 111 -13.12 -0.06 1.96
C ARG A 111 -12.00 -0.50 2.89
N GLY A 112 -11.86 0.20 4.00
CA GLY A 112 -10.81 -0.07 4.98
C GLY A 112 -10.35 1.21 5.66
N MET A 113 -9.89 1.11 6.90
CA MET A 113 -9.46 2.29 7.65
C MET A 113 -8.20 2.92 7.04
N SER A 114 -7.37 2.09 6.40
CA SER A 114 -6.12 2.49 5.74
C SER A 114 -6.21 2.37 4.21
N PHE A 115 -7.42 2.26 3.65
CA PHE A 115 -7.61 1.93 2.23
C PHE A 115 -6.88 2.90 1.29
N ASN A 116 -6.97 4.21 1.56
CA ASN A 116 -6.26 5.21 0.78
C ASN A 116 -4.71 5.08 0.93
N GLN A 117 -4.20 4.70 2.10
CA GLN A 117 -2.77 4.43 2.30
C GLN A 117 -2.31 3.18 1.52
N ASN A 118 -3.17 2.17 1.42
CA ASN A 118 -2.90 0.97 0.62
C ASN A 118 -2.82 1.30 -0.88
N LEU A 119 -3.74 2.12 -1.39
CA LEU A 119 -3.68 2.60 -2.77
C LEU A 119 -2.39 3.39 -3.03
N TYR A 120 -2.04 4.32 -2.15
CA TYR A 120 -0.79 5.06 -2.29
C TYR A 120 0.43 4.12 -2.31
N LEU A 121 0.52 3.18 -1.36
CA LEU A 121 1.64 2.25 -1.27
C LEU A 121 1.76 1.38 -2.53
N LEU A 122 0.65 0.86 -3.05
CA LEU A 122 0.65 0.12 -4.32
C LEU A 122 1.07 1.00 -5.50
N GLY A 123 0.65 2.27 -5.52
CA GLY A 123 1.11 3.26 -6.49
C GLY A 123 2.64 3.39 -6.49
N SER A 124 3.21 3.62 -5.31
CA SER A 124 4.65 3.76 -5.14
C SER A 124 5.45 2.50 -5.44
N LEU A 125 4.96 1.31 -5.04
CA LEU A 125 5.62 0.04 -5.35
C LEU A 125 5.66 -0.22 -6.86
N ASN A 126 4.55 0.06 -7.57
CA ASN A 126 4.50 -0.06 -9.02
C ASN A 126 5.38 0.98 -9.71
N GLU A 127 5.43 2.22 -9.22
CA GLU A 127 6.33 3.24 -9.75
C GLU A 127 7.81 2.82 -9.61
N LEU A 128 8.20 2.30 -8.45
CA LEU A 128 9.54 1.75 -8.23
C LEU A 128 9.84 0.59 -9.17
N ALA A 129 8.89 -0.34 -9.34
CA ALA A 129 9.01 -1.46 -10.26
C ALA A 129 9.19 -0.96 -11.71
N PHE A 130 8.45 0.06 -12.12
CA PHE A 130 8.62 0.70 -13.43
C PHE A 130 10.03 1.31 -13.57
N LEU A 131 10.49 2.10 -12.61
CA LEU A 131 11.81 2.74 -12.68
C LEU A 131 12.94 1.72 -12.84
N LYS A 132 12.80 0.54 -12.23
CA LYS A 132 13.79 -0.54 -12.28
C LYS A 132 13.72 -1.39 -13.55
N THR A 133 12.52 -1.63 -14.06
CA THR A 133 12.31 -2.62 -15.15
C THR A 133 11.96 -1.98 -16.49
N GLN A 134 11.52 -0.72 -16.49
CA GLN A 134 10.96 0.01 -17.62
C GLN A 134 9.72 -0.67 -18.26
N GLN A 135 9.08 -1.61 -17.56
CA GLN A 135 7.88 -2.28 -18.07
C GLN A 135 6.65 -1.40 -17.88
N VAL A 136 5.99 -1.06 -18.99
CA VAL A 136 4.90 -0.07 -19.06
C VAL A 136 3.65 -0.46 -18.24
N ASN A 137 3.42 -1.75 -18.00
CA ASN A 137 2.35 -2.24 -17.14
C ASN A 137 2.47 -1.71 -15.71
N TYR A 138 3.68 -1.61 -15.16
CA TYR A 138 3.89 -1.06 -13.82
C TYR A 138 3.60 0.44 -13.78
N LEU A 139 3.97 1.21 -14.80
CA LEU A 139 3.63 2.63 -14.86
C LEU A 139 2.10 2.84 -14.92
N ALA A 140 1.41 2.05 -15.73
CA ALA A 140 -0.05 2.08 -15.82
C ALA A 140 -0.73 1.73 -14.49
N ALA A 141 -0.21 0.71 -13.79
CA ALA A 141 -0.70 0.32 -12.48
C ALA A 141 -0.43 1.40 -11.41
N ALA A 142 0.75 2.01 -11.41
CA ALA A 142 1.10 3.10 -10.52
C ALA A 142 0.12 4.27 -10.67
N LYS A 143 -0.11 4.70 -11.92
CA LYS A 143 -1.10 5.73 -12.26
C LYS A 143 -2.49 5.40 -11.76
N LYS A 144 -2.98 4.18 -12.03
CA LYS A 144 -4.31 3.73 -11.59
C LYS A 144 -4.45 3.89 -10.08
N TYR A 145 -3.49 3.38 -9.32
CA TYR A 145 -3.57 3.43 -7.86
C TYR A 145 -3.43 4.84 -7.30
N TYR A 146 -2.56 5.68 -7.87
CA TYR A 146 -2.46 7.09 -7.48
C TYR A 146 -3.74 7.88 -7.81
N LEU A 147 -4.37 7.64 -8.96
CA LEU A 147 -5.65 8.27 -9.30
C LEU A 147 -6.75 7.87 -8.32
N SER A 148 -6.89 6.58 -8.01
CA SER A 148 -7.86 6.12 -7.00
C SER A 148 -7.57 6.70 -5.61
N SER A 149 -6.30 6.85 -5.24
CA SER A 149 -5.89 7.48 -3.98
C SER A 149 -6.21 8.99 -3.97
N TYR A 150 -6.07 9.66 -5.11
CA TYR A 150 -6.35 11.08 -5.31
C TYR A 150 -7.85 11.38 -5.22
N GLU A 151 -8.70 10.55 -5.81
CA GLU A 151 -10.16 10.67 -5.71
C GLU A 151 -10.65 10.67 -4.24
N LEU A 152 -10.01 9.86 -3.39
CA LEU A 152 -10.30 9.76 -1.96
C LEU A 152 -9.64 10.87 -1.12
N GLY A 153 -8.70 11.62 -1.68
CA GLY A 153 -7.87 12.56 -0.93
C GLY A 153 -7.04 13.49 -1.82
N PRO A 154 -7.66 14.46 -2.51
CA PRO A 154 -7.01 15.21 -3.59
C PRO A 154 -5.95 16.20 -3.11
N LYS A 155 -5.85 16.46 -1.79
CA LYS A 155 -4.86 17.35 -1.18
C LYS A 155 -3.70 16.60 -0.51
N ARG A 156 -3.61 15.28 -0.68
CA ARG A 156 -2.54 14.49 -0.06
C ARG A 156 -1.22 14.73 -0.80
N PRO A 157 -0.17 15.23 -0.12
CA PRO A 157 1.09 15.56 -0.78
C PRO A 157 1.69 14.36 -1.51
N GLN A 158 1.72 13.18 -0.87
CA GLN A 158 2.40 12.02 -1.42
C GLN A 158 1.77 11.56 -2.75
N VAL A 159 0.45 11.62 -2.85
CA VAL A 159 -0.30 11.25 -4.05
C VAL A 159 -0.09 12.27 -5.17
N LEU A 160 -0.09 13.56 -4.82
CA LEU A 160 0.16 14.64 -5.78
C LEU A 160 1.54 14.52 -6.40
N PHE A 161 2.57 14.27 -5.59
CA PHE A 161 3.94 14.07 -6.08
C PHE A 161 4.05 12.81 -6.95
N GLY A 162 3.44 11.70 -6.53
CA GLY A 162 3.40 10.47 -7.35
C GLY A 162 2.71 10.68 -8.71
N LEU A 163 1.57 11.36 -8.74
CA LEU A 163 0.89 11.70 -10.01
C LEU A 163 1.74 12.63 -10.88
N PHE A 164 2.39 13.62 -10.28
CA PHE A 164 3.27 14.54 -11.01
C PHE A 164 4.41 13.78 -11.70
N ASP A 165 5.08 12.89 -10.99
CA ASP A 165 6.19 12.10 -11.54
C ASP A 165 5.70 11.11 -12.61
N VAL A 166 4.57 10.42 -12.38
CA VAL A 166 3.94 9.55 -13.40
C VAL A 166 3.60 10.32 -14.67
N TYR A 167 2.94 11.48 -14.57
CA TYR A 167 2.56 12.25 -15.76
C TYR A 167 3.78 12.82 -16.51
N ARG A 168 4.86 13.15 -15.80
CA ARG A 168 6.12 13.57 -16.43
C ARG A 168 6.75 12.44 -17.23
N VAL A 169 6.76 11.23 -16.68
CA VAL A 169 7.23 10.03 -17.37
C VAL A 169 6.38 9.74 -18.61
N GLU A 170 5.06 9.83 -18.51
CA GLU A 170 4.14 9.67 -19.64
C GLU A 170 4.27 10.77 -20.71
N GLY A 171 4.87 11.92 -20.36
CA GLY A 171 4.92 13.09 -21.24
C GLY A 171 3.59 13.81 -21.38
N ASN A 172 2.64 13.61 -20.45
CA ASN A 172 1.32 14.24 -20.51
C ASN A 172 1.38 15.71 -20.06
N VAL A 173 1.70 16.60 -20.99
CA VAL A 173 1.93 18.02 -20.72
C VAL A 173 0.76 18.70 -19.99
N SER A 174 -0.48 18.37 -20.35
CA SER A 174 -1.67 18.97 -19.73
C SER A 174 -1.76 18.59 -18.26
N GLU A 175 -1.65 17.30 -17.95
CA GLU A 175 -1.78 16.81 -16.59
C GLU A 175 -0.57 17.17 -15.71
N VAL A 176 0.64 17.20 -16.27
CA VAL A 176 1.84 17.68 -15.55
C VAL A 176 1.62 19.10 -15.04
N LYS A 177 1.15 20.01 -15.90
CA LYS A 177 0.86 21.39 -15.50
C LYS A 177 -0.23 21.45 -14.44
N ARG A 178 -1.35 20.77 -14.68
CA ARG A 178 -2.50 20.76 -13.76
C ARG A 178 -2.12 20.30 -12.35
N ILE A 179 -1.37 19.20 -12.23
CA ILE A 179 -0.93 18.69 -10.93
C ILE A 179 0.14 19.59 -10.32
N ALA A 180 1.10 20.10 -11.10
CA ALA A 180 2.11 21.02 -10.59
C ALA A 180 1.50 22.31 -10.04
N ASP A 181 0.54 22.90 -10.76
CA ASP A 181 -0.19 24.08 -10.31
C ASP A 181 -0.93 23.78 -9.01
N GLN A 182 -1.55 22.59 -8.90
CA GLN A 182 -2.21 22.17 -7.67
C GLN A 182 -1.23 22.04 -6.49
N ILE A 183 -0.02 21.48 -6.71
CA ILE A 183 1.04 21.38 -5.71
C ILE A 183 1.49 22.77 -5.29
N LEU A 184 1.81 23.65 -6.24
CA LEU A 184 2.36 24.99 -5.96
C LEU A 184 1.32 25.93 -5.35
N ASN A 185 0.04 25.74 -5.65
CA ASN A 185 -1.03 26.46 -4.96
C ASN A 185 -1.15 26.06 -3.48
N GLN A 186 -0.85 24.79 -3.14
CA GLN A 186 -0.86 24.31 -1.76
C GLN A 186 0.45 24.60 -1.02
N TRP A 187 1.58 24.50 -1.73
CA TRP A 187 2.93 24.71 -1.22
C TRP A 187 3.72 25.61 -2.19
N PRO A 188 3.55 26.95 -2.10
CA PRO A 188 4.18 27.88 -3.04
C PRO A 188 5.72 27.87 -3.03
N ASN A 189 6.33 27.36 -1.97
CA ASN A 189 7.79 27.28 -1.79
C ASN A 189 8.36 25.89 -2.12
N GLU A 190 7.59 25.02 -2.80
CA GLU A 190 8.05 23.70 -3.21
C GLU A 190 8.97 23.85 -4.45
N GLU A 191 10.26 24.07 -4.20
CA GLU A 191 11.25 24.36 -5.24
C GLU A 191 11.55 23.15 -6.14
N ARG A 192 11.41 21.92 -5.63
CA ARG A 192 11.69 20.70 -6.40
C ARG A 192 10.71 20.57 -7.57
N THR A 193 9.43 20.86 -7.35
CA THR A 193 8.33 20.80 -8.32
C THR A 193 8.46 21.92 -9.32
N LYS A 194 8.79 23.15 -8.87
CA LYS A 194 9.08 24.28 -9.79
C LYS A 194 10.18 23.90 -10.77
N LYS A 195 11.34 23.48 -10.26
CA LYS A 195 12.48 23.09 -11.09
C LYS A 195 12.15 21.90 -12.00
N ALA A 196 11.47 20.89 -11.46
CA ALA A 196 11.07 19.72 -12.23
C ALA A 196 10.08 20.03 -13.36
N LEU A 197 9.19 21.01 -13.16
CA LEU A 197 8.24 21.51 -14.16
C LEU A 197 8.98 22.33 -15.23
N GLU A 198 9.87 23.24 -14.82
CA GLU A 198 10.70 24.03 -15.75
C GLU A 198 11.54 23.14 -16.66
N ASP A 199 12.26 22.17 -16.09
CA ASP A 199 13.07 21.20 -16.82
C ASP A 199 12.22 20.38 -17.81
N PHE A 200 11.01 19.97 -17.40
CA PHE A 200 10.09 19.23 -18.25
C PHE A 200 9.60 20.10 -19.42
N MET A 201 9.18 21.34 -19.15
CA MET A 201 8.68 22.26 -20.18
C MET A 201 9.77 22.65 -21.18
N ALA A 202 11.00 22.86 -20.73
CA ALA A 202 12.14 23.11 -21.61
C ALA A 202 12.35 21.95 -22.61
N LYS A 203 12.30 20.69 -22.13
CA LYS A 203 12.42 19.49 -22.98
C LYS A 203 11.27 19.33 -23.97
N VAL A 204 10.05 19.69 -23.58
CA VAL A 204 8.88 19.64 -24.47
C VAL A 204 9.00 20.68 -25.59
N LEU A 205 9.50 21.87 -25.28
CA LEU A 205 9.68 22.95 -26.27
C LEU A 205 10.80 22.66 -27.27
N THR A 206 11.88 21.99 -26.85
CA THR A 206 12.98 21.62 -27.76
C THR A 206 12.60 20.47 -28.69
N LYS A 207 11.76 19.52 -28.27
CA LYS A 207 11.27 18.42 -29.13
C LYS A 207 10.25 18.86 -30.21
N LYS A 208 9.71 20.07 -30.10
CA LYS A 208 8.74 20.63 -31.08
C LYS A 208 9.40 21.45 -32.19
N LYS A 209 10.71 21.70 -32.13
CA LYS A 209 11.50 22.33 -33.19
C LYS A 209 12.17 21.26 -34.04
#